data_AF-A0A5C9D1C4-F1
#
_entry.id   AF-A0A5C9D1C4-F1
#
_cell.length_a   1.000
_cell.length_b   1.000
_cell.length_c   1.000
_cell.angle_alpha   90.00
_cell.angle_beta   90.00
_cell.angle_gamma   90.00
#
_symmetry.space_group_name_H-M   'P 1'
#
loop_
_entity.id
_entity.type
_entity.pdbx_description
1 polymer ?
#
loop_
_entity_poly.entity_id
_entity_poly.type
_entity_poly.pdbx_seq_one_letter_code
_entity_poly.pdbx_strand_id
1 'polypeptide(L)'
;MQAQTELASYLSTRVKDAFKGANVADADSKNFGVYGERFVASVSEAKYSGFRRDTDWWVKVQTFTPDNKPDKQMYRVIQLWTISKDMLKKQFDMMFVELAGSQPPTPETKRAMDLVQNTVAKDFFSGK
;
A
#
# COMPACT_ATOMS: atom_id res chain seq x y z
N MET A 1 -4.00 -15.43 -8.11
CA MET A 1 -2.74 -15.42 -7.33
C MET A 1 -1.81 -14.26 -7.71
N GLN A 2 -1.66 -13.87 -8.98
CA GLN A 2 -0.81 -12.71 -9.36
C GLN A 2 -1.36 -11.34 -8.91
N ALA A 3 -2.65 -11.05 -9.14
CA ALA A 3 -3.22 -9.74 -8.78
C ALA A 3 -3.11 -9.39 -7.29
N GLN A 4 -3.26 -10.37 -6.38
CA GLN A 4 -3.12 -10.11 -4.93
C GLN A 4 -1.67 -9.75 -4.54
N THR A 5 -0.68 -10.43 -5.13
CA THR A 5 0.74 -10.11 -4.92
C THR A 5 1.09 -8.73 -5.46
N GLU A 6 0.57 -8.36 -6.64
CA GLU A 6 0.75 -7.01 -7.20
C GLU A 6 0.10 -5.93 -6.34
N LEU A 7 -1.12 -6.18 -5.84
CA LEU A 7 -1.83 -5.25 -4.96
C LEU A 7 -1.09 -5.03 -3.63
N ALA A 8 -0.51 -6.08 -3.04
CA ALA A 8 0.33 -5.96 -1.85
C ALA A 8 1.58 -5.11 -2.12
N SER A 9 2.23 -5.30 -3.28
CA SER A 9 3.36 -4.47 -3.72
C SER A 9 2.97 -2.99 -3.87
N TYR A 10 1.82 -2.71 -4.50
CA TYR A 10 1.31 -1.34 -4.62
C TYR A 10 1.00 -0.71 -3.27
N LEU A 11 0.38 -1.44 -2.34
CA LEU A 11 0.15 -0.97 -0.98
C LEU A 11 1.45 -0.66 -0.24
N SER A 12 2.44 -1.56 -0.30
CA SER A 12 3.74 -1.35 0.36
C SER A 12 4.49 -0.14 -0.21
N THR A 13 4.38 0.09 -1.52
CA THR A 13 4.97 1.27 -2.17
C THR A 13 4.33 2.54 -1.64
N ARG A 14 2.99 2.56 -1.55
CA ARG A 14 2.25 3.72 -1.01
C ARG A 14 2.58 3.97 0.46
N VAL A 15 2.68 2.93 1.29
CA VAL A 15 3.10 3.05 2.70
C VAL A 15 4.52 3.62 2.79
N LYS A 16 5.45 3.13 1.96
CA LYS A 16 6.82 3.66 1.90
C LYS A 16 6.85 5.14 1.52
N ASP A 17 6.02 5.55 0.58
CA ASP A 17 5.93 6.96 0.17
C ASP A 17 5.33 7.84 1.27
N ALA A 18 4.33 7.34 2.02
CA ALA A 18 3.81 8.02 3.20
C ALA A 18 4.90 8.24 4.27
N PHE A 19 5.78 7.25 4.48
CA PHE A 19 6.90 7.38 5.43
C PHE A 19 8.00 8.34 4.97
N LYS A 20 8.30 8.41 3.66
CA LYS A 20 9.23 9.42 3.13
C LYS A 20 8.73 10.85 3.34
N GLY A 21 7.42 11.05 3.31
CA GLY A 21 6.79 12.36 3.55
C GLY A 21 6.56 12.70 5.02
N ALA A 22 6.91 11.80 5.95
CA ALA A 22 6.65 11.99 7.37
C ALA A 22 7.63 13.01 7.98
N ASN A 23 7.11 13.96 8.76
CA ASN A 23 7.95 14.84 9.56
C ASN A 23 8.18 14.22 10.94
N VAL A 24 9.35 13.61 11.13
CA VAL A 24 9.74 12.91 12.37
C VAL A 24 10.94 13.61 12.97
N ALA A 25 10.91 13.86 14.29
CA ALA A 25 12.03 14.46 14.99
C ALA A 25 13.27 13.56 14.96
N ASP A 26 14.46 14.15 14.88
CA ASP A 26 15.73 13.40 14.77
C ASP A 26 15.92 12.35 15.87
N ALA A 27 15.49 12.69 17.10
CA ALA A 27 15.58 11.79 18.26
C ALA A 27 14.78 10.47 18.07
N ASP A 28 13.72 10.49 17.26
CA ASP A 28 12.85 9.33 17.03
C ASP A 28 13.08 8.69 15.64
N SER A 29 13.82 9.37 14.74
CA SER A 29 14.01 9.00 13.32
C SER A 29 14.54 7.58 13.13
N LYS A 30 15.53 7.17 13.94
CA LYS A 30 16.11 5.82 13.86
C LYS A 30 15.09 4.73 14.13
N ASN A 31 14.35 4.84 15.24
CA ASN A 31 13.37 3.83 15.63
C ASN A 31 12.16 3.87 14.68
N PHE A 32 11.73 5.06 14.26
CA PHE A 32 10.70 5.22 13.23
C PHE A 32 11.08 4.50 11.94
N GLY A 33 12.33 4.64 11.46
CA GLY A 33 12.83 3.95 10.28
C GLY A 33 12.76 2.43 10.43
N VAL A 34 13.24 1.88 11.54
CA VAL A 34 13.22 0.43 11.80
C VAL A 34 11.79 -0.12 11.84
N TYR A 35 10.87 0.52 12.57
CA TYR A 35 9.48 0.06 12.65
C TYR A 35 8.72 0.29 11.34
N GLY A 36 8.99 1.38 10.65
CA GLY A 36 8.44 1.68 9.33
C GLY A 36 8.85 0.64 8.30
N GLU A 37 10.12 0.26 8.24
CA GLU A 37 10.61 -0.80 7.34
C GLU A 37 9.96 -2.15 7.65
N ARG A 38 9.84 -2.52 8.93
CA ARG A 38 9.15 -3.75 9.33
C ARG A 38 7.67 -3.73 8.92
N PHE A 39 6.98 -2.62 9.11
CA PHE A 39 5.59 -2.49 8.67
C PHE A 39 5.46 -2.54 7.15
N VAL A 40 6.35 -1.90 6.39
CA VAL A 40 6.39 -2.01 4.92
C VAL A 40 6.58 -3.47 4.49
N ALA A 41 7.46 -4.22 5.15
CA ALA A 41 7.65 -5.64 4.89
C ALA A 41 6.37 -6.43 5.15
N SER A 42 5.75 -6.27 6.32
CA SER A 42 4.46 -6.91 6.65
C SER A 42 3.38 -6.60 5.61
N VAL A 43 3.28 -5.35 5.16
CA VAL A 43 2.32 -4.91 4.13
C VAL A 43 2.59 -5.60 2.79
N SER A 44 3.86 -5.80 2.42
CA SER A 44 4.25 -6.43 1.15
C SER A 44 4.03 -7.94 1.11
N GLU A 45 4.12 -8.61 2.26
CA GLU A 45 3.98 -10.07 2.40
C GLU A 45 2.54 -10.50 2.73
N ALA A 46 1.70 -9.54 3.16
CA ALA A 46 0.34 -9.80 3.59
C ALA A 46 -0.56 -10.31 2.45
N LYS A 47 -1.45 -11.23 2.82
CA LYS A 47 -2.58 -11.64 1.98
C LYS A 47 -3.80 -10.83 2.35
N TYR A 48 -4.18 -9.91 1.46
CA TYR A 48 -5.33 -9.05 1.69
C TYR A 48 -6.64 -9.72 1.31
N SER A 49 -7.52 -9.81 2.28
CA SER A 49 -8.94 -10.09 2.09
C SER A 49 -9.68 -8.83 1.64
N GLY A 50 -10.74 -9.01 0.85
CA GLY A 50 -11.65 -7.92 0.45
C GLY A 50 -11.26 -7.14 -0.79
N PHE A 51 -10.11 -7.42 -1.43
CA PHE A 51 -9.87 -6.93 -2.78
C PHE A 51 -10.85 -7.57 -3.76
N ARG A 52 -11.55 -6.74 -4.51
CA ARG A 52 -12.46 -7.16 -5.58
C ARG A 52 -12.15 -6.42 -6.87
N ARG A 53 -12.25 -7.11 -7.99
CA ARG A 53 -12.31 -6.46 -9.31
C ARG A 53 -13.68 -5.80 -9.41
N ASP A 54 -13.69 -4.48 -9.48
CA ASP A 54 -14.91 -3.68 -9.52
C ASP A 54 -15.46 -3.62 -10.95
N THR A 55 -14.58 -3.37 -11.93
CA THR A 55 -14.94 -3.35 -13.35
C THR A 55 -13.71 -3.64 -14.23
N ASP A 56 -13.95 -3.91 -15.51
CA ASP A 56 -12.90 -3.92 -16.52
C ASP A 56 -13.34 -3.27 -17.83
N TRP A 57 -12.36 -2.77 -18.59
CA TRP A 57 -12.54 -2.20 -19.92
C TRP A 57 -11.60 -2.85 -20.92
N TRP A 58 -12.12 -3.07 -22.12
CA TRP A 58 -11.36 -3.57 -23.26
C TRP A 58 -11.19 -2.46 -24.27
N VAL A 59 -9.94 -2.08 -24.53
CA VAL A 59 -9.60 -1.03 -25.48
C VAL A 59 -8.94 -1.66 -26.69
N LYS A 60 -9.59 -1.57 -27.85
CA LYS A 60 -8.97 -1.88 -29.13
C LYS A 60 -8.12 -0.69 -29.56
N VAL A 61 -6.82 -0.92 -29.73
CA VAL A 61 -5.88 0.07 -30.26
C VAL A 61 -5.45 -0.38 -31.65
N GLN A 62 -5.62 0.49 -32.63
CA GLN A 62 -5.15 0.32 -34.00
C GLN A 62 -4.15 1.44 -34.29
N THR A 63 -2.93 1.09 -34.69
CA THR A 63 -1.97 2.05 -35.24
C THR A 63 -2.07 2.06 -36.76
N PHE A 64 -1.70 3.19 -37.36
CA PHE A 64 -1.69 3.40 -38.81
C PHE A 64 -0.30 3.82 -39.25
N THR A 65 0.09 3.43 -40.46
CA THR A 65 1.28 3.94 -41.13
C THR A 65 1.09 5.42 -41.53
N PRO A 66 2.15 6.14 -41.93
CA PRO A 66 2.01 7.49 -42.49
C PRO A 66 1.06 7.57 -43.69
N ASP A 67 0.93 6.47 -44.46
CA ASP A 67 0.03 6.36 -45.60
C ASP A 67 -1.42 5.96 -45.22
N ASN A 68 -1.77 6.08 -43.93
CA ASN A 68 -3.07 5.75 -43.37
C ASN A 68 -3.51 4.27 -43.56
N LYS A 69 -2.56 3.35 -43.69
CA LYS A 69 -2.84 1.91 -43.72
C LYS A 69 -2.76 1.31 -42.31
N PRO A 70 -3.62 0.35 -41.95
CA PRO A 70 -3.51 -0.37 -40.68
C PRO A 70 -2.11 -1.01 -40.53
N ASP A 71 -1.45 -0.76 -39.39
CA ASP A 71 -0.12 -1.32 -39.08
C ASP A 71 -0.23 -2.41 -37.99
N LYS A 72 -0.56 -2.03 -36.75
CA LYS A 72 -0.69 -2.96 -35.62
C LYS A 72 -2.03 -2.84 -34.93
N GLN A 73 -2.56 -3.99 -34.51
CA GLN A 73 -3.77 -4.07 -33.69
C GLN A 73 -3.43 -4.74 -32.35
N MET A 74 -3.86 -4.13 -31.25
CA MET A 74 -3.76 -4.72 -29.90
C MET A 74 -5.05 -4.49 -29.12
N TYR A 75 -5.39 -5.44 -28.24
CA TYR A 75 -6.41 -5.25 -27.22
C TYR A 75 -5.72 -5.00 -25.88
N ARG A 76 -6.10 -3.93 -25.19
CA ARG A 76 -5.66 -3.63 -23.82
C ARG A 76 -6.82 -3.93 -22.87
N VAL A 77 -6.53 -4.59 -21.77
CA VAL A 77 -7.49 -4.80 -20.68
C VAL A 77 -7.09 -3.90 -19.52
N ILE A 78 -8.01 -3.07 -19.07
CA ILE A 78 -7.84 -2.21 -17.89
C ILE A 78 -8.76 -2.78 -16.82
N GLN A 79 -8.20 -3.20 -15.69
CA GLN A 79 -8.96 -3.73 -14.56
C GLN A 79 -8.92 -2.75 -13.40
N LEU A 80 -10.08 -2.42 -12.84
CA LEU A 80 -10.19 -1.65 -11.61
C LEU A 80 -10.33 -2.60 -10.42
N TRP A 81 -9.40 -2.49 -9.48
CA TRP A 81 -9.43 -3.24 -8.22
C TRP A 81 -9.70 -2.29 -7.06
N THR A 82 -10.54 -2.72 -6.12
CA THR A 82 -10.92 -1.92 -4.95
C THR A 82 -10.89 -2.76 -3.68
N ILE A 83 -10.66 -2.10 -2.55
CA ILE A 83 -10.81 -2.64 -1.20
C ILE A 83 -11.53 -1.59 -0.36
N SER A 84 -12.45 -2.01 0.52
CA SER A 84 -13.10 -1.06 1.41
C SER A 84 -12.11 -0.49 2.42
N LYS A 85 -12.28 0.79 2.75
CA LYS A 85 -11.45 1.50 3.73
C LYS A 85 -11.41 0.75 5.08
N ASP A 86 -12.55 0.29 5.55
CA ASP A 86 -12.67 -0.41 6.84
C ASP A 86 -11.94 -1.77 6.83
N MET A 87 -12.00 -2.50 5.72
CA MET A 87 -11.30 -3.78 5.58
C MET A 87 -9.79 -3.57 5.53
N LEU A 88 -9.33 -2.55 4.80
CA LEU A 88 -7.91 -2.20 4.78
C LEU A 88 -7.43 -1.76 6.16
N LYS A 89 -8.19 -0.90 6.84
CA LYS A 89 -7.88 -0.44 8.20
C LYS A 89 -7.78 -1.61 9.17
N LYS A 90 -8.76 -2.51 9.19
CA LYS A 90 -8.74 -3.69 10.06
C LYS A 90 -7.49 -4.55 9.82
N GLN A 91 -7.08 -4.73 8.57
CA GLN A 91 -5.88 -5.50 8.24
C GLN A 91 -4.60 -4.80 8.69
N PHE A 92 -4.50 -3.48 8.53
CA PHE A 92 -3.37 -2.71 9.04
C PHE A 92 -3.32 -2.72 10.58
N ASP A 93 -4.46 -2.59 11.26
CA ASP A 93 -4.53 -2.68 12.73
C ASP A 93 -4.01 -4.04 13.22
N MET A 94 -4.35 -5.15 12.54
CA MET A 94 -3.81 -6.48 12.86
C MET A 94 -2.28 -6.54 12.68
N MET A 95 -1.75 -5.97 11.58
CA MET A 95 -0.30 -5.92 11.35
C MET A 95 0.43 -5.11 12.43
N PHE A 96 -0.16 -4.00 12.90
CA PHE A 96 0.41 -3.22 14.00
C PHE A 96 0.46 -4.00 15.31
N VAL A 97 -0.59 -4.78 15.61
CA VAL A 97 -0.62 -5.67 16.78
C VAL A 97 0.46 -6.76 16.67
N GLU A 98 0.61 -7.37 15.50
CA GLU A 98 1.67 -8.38 15.26
C GLU A 98 3.07 -7.80 15.42
N LEU A 99 3.30 -6.57 14.94
CA LEU A 99 4.58 -5.87 15.07
C LEU A 99 4.93 -5.48 16.52
N ALA A 100 3.91 -5.22 17.35
CA ALA A 100 4.11 -4.94 18.78
C ALA A 100 4.73 -6.13 19.53
N GLY A 101 4.49 -7.35 19.04
CA GLY A 101 4.91 -8.57 19.70
C GLY A 101 4.21 -8.79 21.05
N SER A 102 4.73 -9.71 21.85
CA SER A 102 4.15 -10.11 23.13
C SER A 102 4.73 -9.41 24.36
N GLN A 103 5.86 -8.70 24.21
CA GLN A 103 6.52 -8.02 25.32
C GLN A 103 6.12 -6.53 25.39
N PRO A 104 5.98 -5.93 26.59
CA PRO A 104 5.66 -4.52 26.72
C PRO A 104 6.76 -3.66 26.08
N PRO A 105 6.42 -2.74 25.16
CA PRO A 105 7.42 -1.89 24.53
C PRO A 105 8.01 -0.88 25.52
N THR A 106 9.29 -0.54 25.35
CA THR A 106 9.89 0.61 26.04
C THR A 106 9.19 1.91 25.63
N PRO A 107 9.28 3.00 26.42
CA PRO A 107 8.64 4.28 26.05
C PRO A 107 9.06 4.80 24.68
N GLU A 108 10.35 4.66 24.33
CA GLU A 108 10.90 5.03 23.02
C GLU A 108 10.33 4.16 21.89
N THR A 109 10.25 2.85 22.14
CA THR A 109 9.65 1.90 21.18
C THR A 109 8.20 2.23 20.92
N LYS A 110 7.43 2.47 21.99
CA LYS A 110 6.01 2.81 21.89
C LYS A 110 5.82 4.10 21.09
N ARG A 111 6.62 5.13 21.36
CA ARG A 111 6.56 6.40 20.61
C ARG A 111 6.84 6.19 19.12
N ALA A 112 7.86 5.40 18.78
CA ALA A 112 8.16 5.11 17.38
C ALA A 112 7.03 4.36 16.69
N MET A 113 6.43 3.36 17.35
CA MET A 113 5.26 2.65 16.85
C MET A 113 4.06 3.57 16.66
N ASP A 114 3.79 4.44 17.62
CA ASP A 114 2.70 5.43 17.55
C ASP A 114 2.93 6.39 16.36
N LEU A 115 4.16 6.82 16.11
CA LEU A 115 4.50 7.66 14.96
C LEU A 115 4.25 6.96 13.62
N VAL A 116 4.64 5.68 13.50
CA VAL A 116 4.36 4.87 12.31
C VAL A 116 2.84 4.73 12.12
N GLN A 117 2.11 4.33 13.15
CA GLN A 117 0.66 4.17 13.09
C GLN A 117 -0.06 5.47 12.73
N ASN A 118 0.33 6.59 13.34
CA ASN A 118 -0.24 7.91 13.07
C ASN A 118 0.06 8.38 11.64
N THR A 119 1.25 8.10 11.12
CA THR A 119 1.61 8.44 9.74
C THR A 119 0.75 7.67 8.74
N VAL A 120 0.59 6.36 8.93
CA VAL A 120 -0.30 5.53 8.09
C VAL A 120 -1.75 5.98 8.22
N ALA A 121 -2.22 6.23 9.44
CA ALA A 121 -3.59 6.68 9.68
C ALA A 121 -3.89 8.01 9.00
N LYS A 122 -2.94 8.95 9.03
CA LYS A 122 -3.06 10.22 8.34
C LYS A 122 -3.13 10.04 6.82
N ASP A 123 -2.24 9.25 6.21
CA ASP A 123 -2.20 9.13 4.74
C ASP A 123 -3.37 8.32 4.17
N PHE A 124 -3.72 7.20 4.81
CA PHE A 124 -4.70 6.24 4.27
C PHE A 124 -6.12 6.48 4.77
N PHE A 125 -6.27 7.00 6.00
CA PHE A 125 -7.54 6.97 6.70
C PHE A 125 -8.06 8.34 7.12
N SER A 126 -7.24 9.39 7.05
CA SER A 126 -7.71 10.76 7.26
C SER A 126 -8.20 11.38 5.96
N GLY A 127 -9.41 11.95 5.99
CA GLY A 127 -10.16 12.35 4.79
C GLY A 127 -11.57 11.76 4.82
N LYS A 128 -12.57 12.64 4.68
CA LYS A 128 -14.00 12.27 4.55
C LYS A 128 -14.20 11.44 3.29
#